data_AF-A0A962B2M4-F1
#
_entry.id   AF-A0A962B2M4-F1
#
_cell.length_a   1.000
_cell.length_b   1.000
_cell.length_c   1.000
_cell.angle_alpha   90.00
_cell.angle_beta   90.00
_cell.angle_gamma   90.00
#
_symmetry.space_group_name_H-M   'P 1'
#
loop_
_entity.id
_entity.type
_entity.pdbx_description
1 polymer ?
#
loop_
_entity_poly.entity_id
_entity_poly.type
_entity_poly.pdbx_seq_one_letter_code
_entity_poly.pdbx_strand_id
1 'polypeptide(L)'
;MRRKCAGAQRIEGPYPKEWHVLAPGREHLPLDEVGVVDDAIVSRRSVRAFLPDDVDRATIRQILEVAARAPSGTNMQPWRVYVVEGETKQRISDAILNSGIRAEKAGWDEYKYYPDQFFEPYLTRRRTVGFALYGHLGIARREVERMREQHDRNFVFFDAPVG
;
A
#
# COMPACT_ATOMS: atom_id res chain seq x y z
N MET A 1 -8.54 -7.04 39.58
CA MET A 1 -7.20 -7.62 39.29
C MET A 1 -6.53 -6.80 38.18
N ARG A 2 -5.86 -5.68 38.52
CA ARG A 2 -5.20 -4.81 37.53
C ARG A 2 -3.76 -5.32 37.34
N ARG A 3 -3.47 -6.00 36.23
CA ARG A 3 -2.07 -6.27 35.86
C ARG A 3 -1.46 -4.95 35.40
N LYS A 4 -0.49 -4.44 36.17
CA LYS A 4 0.40 -3.36 35.72
C LYS A 4 1.19 -3.91 34.52
N CYS A 5 1.08 -3.29 33.35
CA CYS A 5 2.03 -3.50 32.27
C CYS A 5 3.36 -2.86 32.71
N ALA A 6 4.20 -3.64 33.39
CA ALA A 6 5.59 -3.28 33.66
C ALA A 6 6.45 -3.77 32.49
N GLY A 7 7.27 -2.88 31.93
CA GLY A 7 8.32 -3.26 30.98
C GLY A 7 7.97 -3.10 29.49
N ALA A 8 7.61 -1.89 29.04
CA ALA A 8 7.74 -1.56 27.63
C ALA A 8 9.24 -1.44 27.28
N GLN A 9 9.89 -2.55 27.00
CA GLN A 9 11.22 -2.54 26.38
C GLN A 9 11.05 -2.22 24.90
N ARG A 10 11.82 -1.25 24.41
CA ARG A 10 11.97 -1.04 22.97
C ARG A 10 12.71 -2.25 22.42
N ILE A 11 11.98 -3.18 21.82
CA ILE A 11 12.59 -4.28 21.08
C ILE A 11 13.18 -3.65 19.82
N GLU A 12 14.51 -3.45 19.80
CA GLU A 12 15.22 -3.27 18.55
C GLU A 12 15.19 -4.63 17.85
N GLY A 13 14.19 -4.82 16.99
CA GLY A 13 14.06 -6.06 16.22
C GLY A 13 15.29 -6.28 15.33
N PRO A 14 15.59 -7.52 14.93
CA PRO A 14 16.78 -7.89 14.16
C PRO A 14 16.81 -7.35 12.72
N TYR A 15 15.91 -6.44 12.37
CA TYR A 15 15.81 -5.91 11.03
C TYR A 15 16.94 -4.91 10.77
N PRO A 16 17.76 -5.14 9.72
CA PRO A 16 18.89 -4.26 9.41
C PRO A 16 18.43 -2.81 9.22
N LYS A 17 19.28 -1.86 9.60
CA LYS A 17 19.03 -0.41 9.48
C LYS A 17 18.94 0.08 8.02
N GLU A 18 19.19 -0.82 7.08
CA GLU A 18 19.27 -0.63 5.65
C GLU A 18 18.06 -1.26 4.97
N TRP A 19 17.21 -0.40 4.40
CA TRP A 19 16.02 -0.79 3.67
C TRP A 19 16.43 -1.27 2.27
N HIS A 20 16.59 -2.58 2.09
CA HIS A 20 16.70 -3.15 0.75
C HIS A 20 15.37 -2.97 0.01
N VAL A 21 15.35 -2.11 -1.01
CA VAL A 21 14.16 -1.73 -1.78
C VAL A 21 13.64 -2.88 -2.66
N LEU A 22 14.44 -3.92 -2.87
CA LEU A 22 14.10 -5.05 -3.72
C LEU A 22 14.48 -6.36 -3.00
N ALA A 23 13.48 -7.22 -2.78
CA ALA A 23 13.74 -8.60 -2.35
C ALA A 23 14.40 -9.36 -3.51
N PRO A 24 15.51 -10.09 -3.26
CA PRO A 24 16.11 -10.96 -4.27
C PRO A 24 15.11 -12.05 -4.68
N GLY A 25 15.23 -12.55 -5.92
CA GLY A 25 14.47 -13.72 -6.37
C GLY A 25 14.73 -14.89 -5.43
N ARG A 26 13.68 -15.51 -4.89
CA ARG A 26 13.78 -16.61 -3.92
C ARG A 26 13.43 -17.94 -4.57
N GLU A 27 14.27 -18.94 -4.32
CA GLU A 27 13.93 -20.36 -4.53
C GLU A 27 12.82 -20.77 -3.55
N HIS A 28 11.84 -21.51 -4.05
CA HIS A 28 10.71 -21.98 -3.26
C HIS A 28 11.08 -23.30 -2.56
N LEU A 29 11.65 -23.20 -1.35
CA LEU A 29 11.83 -24.34 -0.46
C LEU A 29 10.52 -24.58 0.32
N PRO A 30 10.18 -25.84 0.69
CA PRO A 30 9.01 -26.09 1.53
C PRO A 30 9.18 -25.41 2.88
N LEU A 31 8.26 -24.49 3.20
CA LEU A 31 8.21 -23.75 4.46
C LEU A 31 7.28 -24.47 5.43
N ASP A 32 7.61 -24.44 6.72
CA ASP A 32 6.67 -24.81 7.78
C ASP A 32 5.61 -23.71 7.98
N GLU A 33 4.64 -23.92 8.88
CA GLU A 33 3.54 -22.98 9.09
C GLU A 33 4.02 -21.57 9.48
N VAL A 34 5.07 -21.50 10.31
CA VAL A 34 5.68 -20.22 10.73
C VAL A 34 6.37 -19.56 9.54
N GLY A 35 7.14 -20.33 8.77
CA GLY A 35 7.84 -19.86 7.58
C GLY A 35 6.90 -19.30 6.53
N VAL A 36 5.74 -19.92 6.30
CA VAL A 36 4.72 -19.39 5.36
C VAL A 36 4.20 -18.02 5.80
N VAL A 37 3.93 -17.84 7.10
CA VAL A 37 3.46 -16.55 7.63
C VAL A 37 4.55 -15.48 7.50
N ASP A 38 5.78 -15.81 7.89
CA ASP A 38 6.91 -14.90 7.77
C ASP A 38 7.15 -14.49 6.31
N ASP A 39 7.14 -15.45 5.39
CA ASP A 39 7.33 -15.19 3.96
C ASP A 39 6.23 -14.29 3.39
N ALA A 40 4.96 -14.55 3.72
CA ALA A 40 3.86 -13.68 3.30
C ALA A 40 4.00 -12.23 3.79
N ILE A 41 4.52 -12.03 5.00
CA ILE A 41 4.73 -10.70 5.58
C ILE A 41 5.92 -9.99 4.93
N VAL A 42 7.07 -10.66 4.82
CA VAL A 42 8.32 -10.02 4.36
C VAL A 42 8.41 -9.88 2.84
N SER A 43 7.70 -10.71 2.08
CA SER A 43 7.65 -10.61 0.60
C SER A 43 6.69 -9.53 0.10
N ARG A 44 5.73 -9.10 0.92
CA ARG A 44 4.72 -8.10 0.54
C ARG A 44 5.35 -6.75 0.20
N ARG A 45 5.01 -6.24 -0.99
CA ARG A 45 5.47 -4.94 -1.51
C ARG A 45 4.33 -4.17 -2.18
N SER A 46 4.49 -2.86 -2.31
CA SER A 46 3.59 -2.03 -3.12
C SER A 46 3.86 -2.26 -4.61
N VAL A 47 3.10 -3.18 -5.21
CA VAL A 47 3.12 -3.44 -6.66
C VAL A 47 2.41 -2.28 -7.37
N ARG A 48 3.00 -1.81 -8.48
CA ARG A 48 2.52 -0.63 -9.25
C ARG A 48 2.41 -0.88 -10.75
N ALA A 49 2.30 -2.15 -11.12
CA ALA A 49 1.94 -2.61 -12.45
C ALA A 49 1.41 -4.03 -12.29
N PHE A 50 0.18 -4.26 -12.72
CA PHE A 50 -0.47 -5.57 -12.64
C PHE A 50 -0.70 -6.10 -14.05
N LEU A 51 -0.73 -7.43 -14.18
CA LEU A 51 -1.16 -8.07 -15.40
C LEU A 51 -2.70 -8.01 -15.50
N PRO A 52 -3.27 -8.10 -16.72
CA PRO A 52 -4.72 -8.05 -16.92
C PRO A 52 -5.43 -9.37 -16.52
N ASP A 53 -4.72 -10.35 -15.97
CA ASP A 53 -5.29 -11.61 -15.52
C ASP A 53 -6.33 -11.40 -14.42
N ASP A 54 -7.53 -11.92 -14.62
CA ASP A 54 -8.60 -11.81 -13.63
C ASP A 54 -8.29 -12.59 -12.34
N VAL A 55 -8.84 -12.11 -11.22
CA VAL A 55 -8.79 -12.81 -9.94
C VAL A 55 -10.15 -13.47 -9.69
N ASP A 56 -10.15 -14.77 -9.41
CA ASP A 56 -11.40 -15.48 -9.14
C ASP A 56 -12.14 -14.91 -7.92
N ARG A 57 -13.47 -14.79 -8.04
CA ARG A 57 -14.32 -14.21 -6.98
C ARG A 57 -14.25 -15.02 -5.69
N ALA A 58 -14.06 -16.33 -5.74
CA ALA A 58 -13.90 -17.12 -4.52
C ALA A 58 -12.59 -16.79 -3.80
N THR A 59 -11.51 -16.55 -4.56
CA THR A 59 -10.23 -16.09 -4.03
C THR A 59 -10.37 -14.73 -3.33
N ILE A 60 -11.03 -13.75 -3.95
CA ILE A 60 -11.27 -12.43 -3.35
C ILE A 60 -12.06 -12.57 -2.04
N ARG A 61 -13.12 -13.38 -2.05
CA ARG A 61 -13.93 -13.63 -0.85
C ARG A 61 -13.11 -14.26 0.27
N GLN A 62 -12.31 -15.26 -0.05
CA GLN A 62 -11.44 -15.93 0.92
C GLN A 62 -10.45 -14.95 1.55
N ILE A 63 -9.85 -14.06 0.76
CA ILE A 63 -8.96 -12.99 1.27
C ILE A 63 -9.72 -12.09 2.26
N LEU A 64 -10.92 -11.65 1.91
CA LEU A 64 -11.74 -10.78 2.77
C LEU A 64 -12.19 -11.48 4.05
N GLU A 65 -12.54 -12.77 3.98
CA GLU A 65 -12.88 -13.60 5.15
C GLU A 65 -11.72 -13.71 6.13
N VAL A 66 -10.50 -13.93 5.63
CA VAL A 66 -9.28 -13.95 6.46
C VAL A 66 -9.00 -12.55 7.02
N ALA A 67 -9.09 -11.50 6.21
CA ALA A 67 -8.85 -10.11 6.64
C ALA A 67 -9.83 -9.65 7.73
N ALA A 68 -11.09 -10.10 7.67
CA ALA A 68 -12.12 -9.80 8.67
C ALA A 68 -11.79 -10.34 10.08
N ARG A 69 -10.77 -11.21 10.22
CA ARG A 69 -10.28 -11.70 11.52
C ARG A 69 -9.36 -10.72 12.24
N ALA A 70 -9.00 -9.59 11.61
CA ALA A 70 -8.24 -8.54 12.27
C ALA A 70 -8.92 -8.10 13.58
N PRO A 71 -8.19 -7.90 14.69
CA PRO A 71 -8.79 -7.42 15.92
C PRO A 71 -9.25 -5.96 15.76
N SER A 72 -10.33 -5.60 16.45
CA SER A 72 -10.81 -4.22 16.55
C SER A 72 -11.19 -3.88 17.99
N GLY A 73 -11.13 -2.61 18.35
CA GLY A 73 -11.58 -2.13 19.68
C GLY A 73 -12.99 -2.63 19.95
N THR A 74 -13.20 -3.27 21.10
CA THR A 74 -14.47 -3.93 21.49
C THR A 74 -15.10 -4.83 20.41
N ASN A 75 -14.27 -5.39 19.50
CA ASN A 75 -14.69 -6.19 18.35
C ASN A 75 -15.72 -5.49 17.42
N MET A 76 -15.62 -4.16 17.27
CA MET A 76 -16.57 -3.36 16.48
C MET A 76 -16.62 -3.70 14.99
N GLN A 77 -15.53 -4.23 14.43
CA GLN A 77 -15.42 -4.58 13.01
C GLN A 77 -15.94 -3.45 12.08
N PRO A 78 -15.43 -2.21 12.21
CA PRO A 78 -16.05 -1.04 11.58
C PRO A 78 -15.85 -0.97 10.06
N TRP A 79 -15.02 -1.85 9.49
CA TRP A 79 -14.68 -1.85 8.08
C TRP A 79 -15.89 -2.17 7.20
N ARG A 80 -16.06 -1.38 6.15
CA ARG A 80 -16.94 -1.66 5.02
C ARG A 80 -16.09 -1.68 3.76
N VAL A 81 -16.11 -2.79 3.04
CA VAL A 81 -15.28 -2.99 1.85
C VAL A 81 -16.17 -3.03 0.62
N TYR A 82 -15.81 -2.25 -0.39
CA TYR A 82 -16.42 -2.28 -1.72
C TYR A 82 -15.38 -2.84 -2.67
N VAL A 83 -15.73 -3.91 -3.37
CA VAL A 83 -14.88 -4.50 -4.40
C VAL A 83 -15.43 -4.08 -5.76
N VAL A 84 -14.60 -3.51 -6.61
CA VAL A 84 -14.98 -3.02 -7.92
C VAL A 84 -14.15 -3.67 -9.02
N GLU A 85 -14.83 -4.11 -10.07
CA GLU A 85 -14.23 -4.81 -11.22
C GLU A 85 -14.89 -4.29 -12.50
N GLY A 86 -14.27 -4.59 -13.64
CA GLY A 86 -14.81 -4.29 -14.97
C GLY A 86 -15.28 -2.84 -15.13
N GLU A 87 -16.47 -2.67 -15.69
CA GLU A 87 -17.04 -1.36 -16.03
C GLU A 87 -17.20 -0.43 -14.83
N THR A 88 -17.58 -0.95 -13.65
CA THR A 88 -17.76 -0.12 -12.45
C THR A 88 -16.44 0.49 -12.00
N LYS A 89 -15.36 -0.31 -11.97
CA LYS A 89 -14.01 0.17 -11.66
C LYS A 89 -13.55 1.22 -12.68
N GLN A 90 -13.80 0.97 -13.97
CA GLN A 90 -13.46 1.90 -15.04
C GLN A 90 -14.20 3.24 -14.86
N ARG A 91 -15.51 3.20 -14.61
CA ARG A 91 -16.32 4.40 -14.37
C ARG A 91 -15.83 5.23 -13.18
N ILE A 92 -15.40 4.58 -12.09
CA ILE A 92 -14.83 5.28 -10.92
C ILE A 92 -13.51 5.96 -11.31
N SER A 93 -12.64 5.23 -12.00
CA SER A 93 -11.33 5.74 -12.45
C SER A 93 -11.52 6.95 -13.37
N ASP A 94 -12.40 6.83 -14.36
CA ASP A 94 -12.72 7.90 -15.32
C ASP A 94 -13.32 9.11 -14.63
N ALA A 95 -14.22 8.91 -13.66
CA ALA A 95 -14.83 10.01 -12.92
C ALA A 95 -13.78 10.83 -12.15
N ILE A 96 -12.79 10.16 -11.54
CA ILE A 96 -11.71 10.83 -10.81
C ILE A 96 -10.79 11.59 -11.78
N LEU A 97 -10.32 10.92 -12.83
CA LEU A 97 -9.40 11.49 -13.81
C LEU A 97 -10.02 12.67 -14.59
N ASN A 98 -11.32 12.59 -14.88
CA ASN A 98 -12.05 13.65 -15.60
C ASN A 98 -12.68 14.71 -14.68
N SER A 99 -12.48 14.63 -13.36
CA SER A 99 -13.09 15.57 -12.40
C SER A 99 -12.62 17.02 -12.55
N GLY A 100 -11.48 17.23 -13.24
CA GLY A 100 -10.80 18.53 -13.30
C GLY A 100 -10.12 18.94 -11.99
N ILE A 101 -10.29 18.15 -10.91
CA ILE A 101 -9.59 18.34 -9.65
C ILE A 101 -8.18 17.78 -9.81
N ARG A 102 -7.17 18.64 -9.67
CA ARG A 102 -5.79 18.18 -9.62
C ARG A 102 -5.47 17.73 -8.20
N ALA A 103 -4.98 16.51 -8.02
CA ALA A 103 -4.65 15.98 -6.70
C ALA A 103 -3.70 16.90 -5.91
N GLU A 104 -2.70 17.49 -6.58
CA GLU A 104 -1.78 18.46 -5.98
C GLU A 104 -2.42 19.80 -5.56
N LYS A 105 -3.64 20.09 -6.04
CA LYS A 105 -4.40 21.32 -5.77
C LYS A 105 -5.74 21.05 -5.08
N ALA A 106 -6.02 19.79 -4.71
CA ALA A 106 -7.20 19.46 -3.93
C ALA A 106 -7.06 20.17 -2.58
N GLY A 107 -7.92 21.16 -2.36
CA GLY A 107 -7.83 22.04 -1.19
C GLY A 107 -8.37 21.43 0.11
N TRP A 108 -8.91 20.21 0.06
CA TRP A 108 -9.66 19.60 1.15
C TRP A 108 -9.51 18.09 1.14
N ASP A 109 -8.98 17.56 2.23
CA ASP A 109 -9.21 16.18 2.64
C ASP A 109 -10.17 16.22 3.84
N GLU A 110 -11.18 15.34 3.88
CA GLU A 110 -12.06 15.20 5.05
C GLU A 110 -11.26 14.84 6.31
N TYR A 111 -10.12 14.15 6.12
CA TYR A 111 -9.21 13.74 7.17
C TYR A 111 -7.77 14.09 6.82
N LYS A 112 -7.04 14.62 7.81
CA LYS A 112 -5.62 14.92 7.67
C LYS A 112 -4.79 13.64 7.77
N TYR A 113 -4.43 13.08 6.61
CA TYR A 113 -3.63 11.84 6.55
C TYR A 113 -2.14 12.07 6.86
N TYR A 114 -1.58 13.21 6.44
CA TYR A 114 -0.17 13.58 6.65
C TYR A 114 -0.04 14.88 7.45
N PRO A 115 1.09 15.10 8.16
CA PRO A 115 1.38 16.39 8.78
C PRO A 115 1.57 17.47 7.71
N ASP A 116 1.24 18.72 8.04
CA ASP A 116 1.44 19.86 7.11
C ASP A 116 2.92 20.05 6.77
N GLN A 117 3.78 19.78 7.76
CA GLN A 117 5.22 19.86 7.65
C GLN A 117 5.83 18.53 8.06
N PHE A 118 6.56 17.90 7.13
CA PHE A 118 7.31 16.69 7.41
C PHE A 118 8.59 17.04 8.17
N PHE A 119 8.92 16.21 9.16
CA PHE A 119 10.09 16.32 10.02
C PHE A 119 10.87 14.99 10.03
N GLU A 120 12.10 15.00 10.54
CA GLU A 120 12.90 13.77 10.60
C GLU A 120 12.38 12.79 11.66
N PRO A 121 12.41 11.46 11.40
CA PRO A 121 13.01 10.78 10.24
C PRO A 121 12.07 10.63 9.02
N TYR A 122 10.84 11.13 9.10
CA TYR A 122 9.79 10.90 8.09
C TYR A 122 10.05 11.63 6.78
N LEU A 123 10.65 12.82 6.84
CA LEU A 123 11.06 13.56 5.65
C LEU A 123 12.06 12.75 4.80
N THR A 124 13.09 12.20 5.44
CA THR A 124 14.07 11.33 4.77
C THR A 124 13.40 10.09 4.17
N ARG A 125 12.53 9.40 4.93
CA ARG A 125 11.81 8.22 4.42
C ARG A 125 10.99 8.53 3.17
N ARG A 126 10.19 9.61 3.21
CA ARG A 126 9.36 10.06 2.08
C ARG A 126 10.20 10.35 0.84
N ARG A 127 11.31 11.09 1.00
CA ARG A 127 12.22 11.43 -0.11
C ARG A 127 12.87 10.19 -0.70
N THR A 128 13.36 9.28 0.14
CA THR A 128 14.05 8.06 -0.28
C THR A 128 13.15 7.21 -1.17
N VAL A 129 11.91 6.93 -0.72
CA VAL A 129 10.96 6.13 -1.49
C VAL A 129 10.54 6.83 -2.79
N GLY A 130 10.27 8.14 -2.73
CA GLY A 130 9.87 8.91 -3.92
C GLY A 130 10.98 8.94 -4.99
N PHE A 131 12.23 9.18 -4.60
CA PHE A 131 13.36 9.19 -5.53
C PHE A 131 13.68 7.82 -6.08
N ALA A 132 13.60 6.76 -5.27
CA ALA A 132 13.78 5.40 -5.75
C ALA A 132 12.74 5.04 -6.82
N LEU A 133 11.46 5.34 -6.57
CA LEU A 133 10.37 5.10 -7.53
C LEU A 133 10.62 5.82 -8.86
N TYR A 134 10.86 7.14 -8.81
CA TYR A 134 11.11 7.91 -10.04
C TYR A 134 12.39 7.49 -10.75
N GLY A 135 13.44 7.15 -10.00
CA GLY A 135 14.67 6.60 -10.55
C GLY A 135 14.43 5.30 -11.35
N HIS A 136 13.65 4.36 -10.81
CA HIS A 136 13.31 3.12 -11.51
C HIS A 136 12.47 3.34 -12.78
N LEU A 137 11.67 4.40 -12.82
CA LEU A 137 10.85 4.76 -13.98
C LEU A 137 11.58 5.67 -14.98
N GLY A 138 12.84 6.03 -14.68
CA GLY A 138 13.61 6.98 -15.47
C GLY A 138 12.97 8.38 -15.52
N ILE A 139 12.25 8.78 -14.46
CA ILE A 139 11.62 10.10 -14.35
C ILE A 139 12.58 11.06 -13.64
N ALA A 140 13.02 12.10 -14.34
CA ALA A 140 13.95 13.09 -13.81
C ALA A 140 13.24 14.16 -12.96
N ARG A 141 13.98 14.81 -12.04
CA ARG A 141 13.47 15.75 -11.01
C ARG A 141 12.62 16.93 -11.52
N ARG A 142 12.57 17.20 -12.82
CA ARG A 142 11.82 18.31 -13.43
C ARG A 142 10.81 17.88 -14.49
N GLU A 143 10.62 16.57 -14.69
CA GLU A 143 9.61 16.06 -15.61
C GLU A 143 8.24 16.05 -14.93
N VAL A 144 7.70 17.24 -14.66
CA VAL A 144 6.46 17.43 -13.91
C VAL A 144 5.31 16.65 -14.52
N GLU A 145 5.22 16.61 -15.85
CA GLU A 145 4.13 15.89 -16.52
C GLU A 145 4.24 14.38 -16.35
N ARG A 146 5.44 13.81 -16.51
CA ARG A 146 5.65 12.37 -16.25
C ARG A 146 5.45 12.00 -14.77
N MET A 147 5.80 12.90 -13.85
CA MET A 147 5.49 12.71 -12.43
C MET A 147 3.98 12.72 -12.16
N ARG A 148 3.23 13.56 -12.88
CA ARG A 148 1.75 13.61 -12.82
C ARG A 148 1.13 12.37 -13.42
N GLU A 149 1.50 11.99 -14.63
CA GLU A 149 1.06 10.75 -15.26
C GLU A 149 1.29 9.56 -14.31
N GLN A 150 2.49 9.47 -13.71
CA GLN A 150 2.79 8.43 -12.73
C GLN A 150 1.96 8.52 -11.44
N HIS A 151 1.58 9.72 -11.01
CA HIS A 151 0.68 9.92 -9.87
C HIS A 151 -0.74 9.48 -10.22
N ASP A 152 -1.23 9.81 -11.41
CA ASP A 152 -2.59 9.49 -11.87
C ASP A 152 -2.81 7.99 -12.02
N ARG A 153 -1.73 7.21 -12.17
CA ARG A 153 -1.75 5.74 -12.11
C ARG A 153 -2.36 5.17 -10.82
N ASN A 154 -2.37 5.93 -9.71
CA ASN A 154 -3.07 5.52 -8.49
C ASN A 154 -4.58 5.37 -8.71
N PHE A 155 -5.17 6.22 -9.56
CA PHE A 155 -6.63 6.25 -9.78
C PHE A 155 -7.12 5.21 -10.77
N VAL A 156 -6.22 4.56 -11.51
CA VAL A 156 -6.50 3.37 -12.33
C VAL A 156 -6.00 2.09 -11.66
N PHE A 157 -5.78 2.13 -10.33
CA PHE A 157 -5.32 0.99 -9.53
C PHE A 157 -4.05 0.32 -10.07
N PHE A 158 -3.18 1.08 -10.75
CA PHE A 158 -1.99 0.56 -11.44
C PHE A 158 -2.27 -0.63 -12.39
N ASP A 159 -3.45 -0.63 -13.03
CA ASP A 159 -3.97 -1.70 -13.90
C ASP A 159 -4.39 -2.98 -13.17
N ALA A 160 -4.51 -2.97 -11.84
CA ALA A 160 -5.03 -4.13 -11.12
C ALA A 160 -6.43 -4.51 -11.64
N PRO A 161 -6.72 -5.80 -11.88
CA PRO A 161 -8.01 -6.27 -12.39
C PRO A 161 -9.16 -5.95 -11.41
N VAL A 162 -8.86 -5.94 -10.12
CA VAL A 162 -9.78 -5.69 -8.99
C VAL A 162 -9.33 -4.44 -8.22
N GLY A 163 -10.28 -3.56 -7.89
CA GLY A 163 -10.08 -2.36 -7.07
C GLY A 163 -10.94 -2.34 -5.81
#